data_AF-A0A519H2F6-F1
#
_entry.id   AF-A0A519H2F6-F1
#
_cell.length_a   1.000
_cell.length_b   1.000
_cell.length_c   1.000
_cell.angle_alpha   90.00
_cell.angle_beta   90.00
_cell.angle_gamma   90.00
#
_symmetry.space_group_name_H-M   'P 1'
#
loop_
_entity.id
_entity.type
_entity.pdbx_description
1 polymer ?
#
loop_
_entity_poly.entity_id
_entity_poly.type
_entity_poly.pdbx_seq_one_letter_code
_entity_poly.pdbx_strand_id
1 'polypeptide(L)'
;LCWAFSPMVDIARDPRWGRVAEGAGEDPFLGSQLSAAMVRGYQGKDLSADNTLMACVKHFALYGAAEGGRDYNTTDMSRVKMYEYYLPPYKAAVDAGVGSVMSSFNEIDGIPATANRWLMTDLLRRQWGFKGFVVTDYTAINEMIEHGMGDLQDVSRLALKAGIDMDMVGEGFLTTLQKSLKEGRVTLADIDAACRRILEAKYKLGLFEDPFRYCNADRARRTVQNAAMRAAARRYAARSAVLLKNDRNLLPLQARGTIALIGPLANNRSNMLGTWAVSGDAQTSVPIYEALRRESGVNVLYAKGANITDDTALAKRANVFGERVDMGPGTSKQLLDSALAVAQAADVIVAVLGEASEFTGEAASRSDIGLPASQQA
;
A
#
# COMPACT_ATOMS: atom_id res chain seq x y z
N LEU A 1 14.82 -6.65 9.08
CA LEU A 1 14.61 -5.64 8.03
C LEU A 1 15.14 -4.30 8.55
N CYS A 2 15.80 -3.50 7.71
CA CYS A 2 16.34 -2.17 8.07
C CYS A 2 15.78 -1.03 7.22
N TRP A 3 14.92 -1.34 6.23
CA TRP A 3 14.32 -0.38 5.32
C TRP A 3 12.94 -0.89 4.91
N ALA A 4 11.94 0.00 4.87
CA ALA A 4 10.60 -0.31 4.36
C ALA A 4 10.15 0.72 3.33
N PHE A 5 9.46 0.24 2.29
CA PHE A 5 8.81 1.06 1.26
C PHE A 5 7.48 1.61 1.78
N SER A 6 7.55 2.47 2.79
CA SER A 6 6.42 3.07 3.51
C SER A 6 6.85 4.36 4.21
N PRO A 7 5.97 5.39 4.33
CA PRO A 7 4.55 5.40 3.97
C PRO A 7 4.26 5.70 2.48
N MET A 8 3.18 5.11 1.96
CA MET A 8 2.51 5.60 0.76
C MET A 8 1.62 6.79 1.15
N VAL A 9 1.78 7.93 0.49
CA VAL A 9 1.14 9.20 0.88
C VAL A 9 0.49 9.93 -0.29
N ASP A 10 0.23 9.21 -1.38
CA ASP A 10 -0.38 9.77 -2.57
C ASP A 10 -1.82 10.21 -2.24
N ILE A 11 -2.12 11.48 -2.47
CA ILE A 11 -3.49 11.97 -2.42
C ILE A 11 -4.23 11.42 -3.63
N ALA A 12 -5.38 10.80 -3.37
CA ALA A 12 -6.26 10.27 -4.41
C ALA A 12 -7.67 10.79 -4.21
N ARG A 13 -8.32 11.16 -5.31
CA ARG A 13 -9.73 11.59 -5.37
C ARG A 13 -10.54 10.75 -6.34
N ASP A 14 -9.96 9.62 -6.76
CA ASP A 14 -10.57 8.69 -7.68
C ASP A 14 -10.66 7.32 -7.01
N PRO A 15 -11.84 6.92 -6.50
CA PRO A 15 -12.01 5.66 -5.79
C PRO A 15 -11.88 4.43 -6.71
N ARG A 16 -11.78 4.64 -8.04
CA ARG A 16 -11.53 3.54 -8.99
C ARG A 16 -10.11 3.01 -8.89
N TRP A 17 -9.16 3.82 -8.41
CA TRP A 17 -7.76 3.44 -8.31
C TRP A 17 -7.53 2.53 -7.11
N GLY A 18 -7.16 1.28 -7.35
CA GLY A 18 -7.03 0.26 -6.29
C GLY A 18 -6.07 0.67 -5.16
N ARG A 19 -5.05 1.49 -5.45
CA ARG A 19 -4.04 1.92 -4.48
C ARG A 19 -4.54 2.96 -3.47
N VAL A 20 -5.80 3.40 -3.53
CA VAL A 20 -6.42 4.16 -2.43
C VAL A 20 -6.35 3.39 -1.10
N ALA A 21 -6.28 2.05 -1.14
CA ALA A 21 -6.09 1.20 0.03
C ALA A 21 -4.71 1.35 0.71
N GLU A 22 -3.70 1.87 0.01
CA GLU A 22 -2.35 2.10 0.55
C GLU A 22 -2.19 3.46 1.22
N GLY A 23 -3.03 4.43 0.82
CA GLY A 23 -2.90 5.83 1.20
C GLY A 23 -3.77 6.24 2.39
N ALA A 24 -3.89 7.56 2.56
CA ALA A 24 -4.60 8.19 3.68
C ALA A 24 -5.81 9.04 3.24
N GLY A 25 -6.36 8.77 2.05
CA GLY A 25 -7.52 9.47 1.50
C GLY A 25 -7.18 10.74 0.72
N GLU A 26 -8.11 11.70 0.73
CA GLU A 26 -8.13 12.84 -0.20
C GLU A 26 -7.60 14.18 0.37
N ASP A 27 -7.39 14.25 1.69
CA ASP A 27 -7.10 15.50 2.40
C ASP A 27 -5.59 15.70 2.62
N PRO A 28 -4.99 16.80 2.12
CA PRO A 28 -3.56 17.06 2.27
C PRO A 28 -3.14 17.27 3.73
N PHE A 29 -3.99 17.83 4.59
CA PHE A 29 -3.64 18.08 5.99
C PHE A 29 -3.54 16.78 6.78
N LEU A 30 -4.59 15.96 6.76
CA LEU A 30 -4.62 14.65 7.38
C LEU A 30 -3.52 13.75 6.82
N GLY A 31 -3.36 13.71 5.50
CA GLY A 31 -2.28 12.97 4.83
C GLY A 31 -0.90 13.40 5.33
N SER A 32 -0.67 14.70 5.53
CA SER A 32 0.58 15.23 6.10
C SER A 32 0.81 14.81 7.55
N GLN A 33 -0.23 14.83 8.39
CA GLN A 33 -0.13 14.39 9.79
C GLN A 33 0.24 12.90 9.89
N LEU A 34 -0.42 12.06 9.08
CA LEU A 34 -0.19 10.62 9.05
C LEU A 34 1.17 10.28 8.45
N SER A 35 1.56 10.95 7.37
CA SER A 35 2.89 10.84 6.75
C SER A 35 4.01 11.07 7.78
N ALA A 36 3.96 12.19 8.50
CA ALA A 36 4.95 12.51 9.51
C ALA A 36 4.90 11.54 10.72
N ALA A 37 3.71 11.06 11.11
CA ALA A 37 3.57 10.08 12.17
C ALA A 37 4.19 8.71 11.81
N MET A 38 3.97 8.25 10.57
CA MET A 38 4.54 6.99 10.06
C MET A 38 6.07 7.05 10.01
N VAL A 39 6.63 8.14 9.46
CA VAL A 39 8.09 8.34 9.40
C VAL A 39 8.70 8.31 10.82
N ARG A 40 8.12 9.05 11.78
CA ARG A 40 8.59 9.03 13.17
C ARG A 40 8.44 7.66 13.83
N GLY A 41 7.37 6.93 13.51
CA GLY A 41 7.12 5.58 14.03
C GLY A 41 8.16 4.57 13.56
N TYR A 42 8.53 4.60 12.27
CA TYR A 42 9.55 3.72 11.71
C TYR A 42 10.96 4.07 12.16
N GLN A 43 11.33 5.36 12.05
CA GLN A 43 12.72 5.78 12.20
C GLN A 43 13.12 6.11 13.64
N GLY A 44 12.13 6.31 14.54
CA GLY A 44 12.39 6.74 15.90
C GLY A 44 13.17 8.06 15.95
N LYS A 45 14.09 8.18 16.92
CA LYS A 45 15.02 9.31 17.05
C LYS A 45 16.45 8.99 16.61
N ASP A 46 16.73 7.72 16.37
CA ASP A 46 18.06 7.20 16.05
C ASP A 46 17.91 5.96 15.16
N LEU A 47 18.28 6.09 13.89
CA LEU A 47 18.22 5.00 12.91
C LEU A 47 19.19 3.86 13.21
N SER A 48 20.20 4.06 14.06
CA SER A 48 21.11 3.01 14.48
C SER A 48 20.53 2.13 15.61
N ALA A 49 19.40 2.50 16.21
CA ALA A 49 18.74 1.67 17.21
C ALA A 49 18.17 0.38 16.56
N ASP A 50 18.27 -0.75 17.28
CA ASP A 50 17.98 -2.09 16.75
C ASP A 50 16.48 -2.42 16.62
N ASN A 51 15.62 -1.47 17.00
CA ASN A 51 14.16 -1.49 16.92
C ASN A 51 13.60 -0.40 15.99
N THR A 52 14.43 0.21 15.14
CA THR A 52 14.02 1.16 14.10
C THR A 52 14.25 0.60 12.70
N LEU A 53 13.71 1.26 11.69
CA LEU A 53 14.07 1.03 10.30
C LEU A 53 13.94 2.32 9.50
N MET A 54 14.69 2.43 8.40
CA MET A 54 14.56 3.54 7.47
C MET A 54 13.18 3.51 6.79
N ALA A 55 12.51 4.66 6.75
CA ALA A 55 11.27 4.84 6.01
C ALA A 55 11.56 5.32 4.58
N CYS A 56 10.64 5.03 3.67
CA CYS A 56 10.67 5.49 2.28
C CYS A 56 9.30 6.06 1.92
N VAL A 57 9.21 7.39 1.79
CA VAL A 57 7.95 7.99 1.36
C VAL A 57 7.74 7.72 -0.13
N LYS A 58 6.53 7.29 -0.50
CA LYS A 58 6.18 6.91 -1.87
C LYS A 58 4.75 7.35 -2.24
N HIS A 59 4.41 7.49 -3.52
CA HIS A 59 5.26 7.41 -4.71
C HIS A 59 5.44 8.83 -5.25
N PHE A 60 6.66 9.36 -5.24
CA PHE A 60 6.92 10.76 -5.54
C PHE A 60 6.93 10.98 -7.07
N ALA A 61 5.90 11.61 -7.66
CA ALA A 61 4.75 12.26 -7.01
C ALA A 61 3.47 12.16 -7.85
N LEU A 62 2.36 12.58 -7.23
CA LEU A 62 1.05 12.82 -7.87
C LEU A 62 0.34 11.56 -8.36
N TYR A 63 0.85 10.38 -8.04
CA TYR A 63 0.43 9.12 -8.65
C TYR A 63 -1.06 8.80 -8.47
N GLY A 64 -1.67 9.24 -7.36
CA GLY A 64 -3.12 9.10 -7.11
C GLY A 64 -4.03 9.98 -7.99
N ALA A 65 -3.47 10.73 -8.95
CA ALA A 65 -4.22 11.50 -9.95
C ALA A 65 -4.23 10.85 -11.34
N ALA A 66 -3.87 9.56 -11.44
CA ALA A 66 -3.89 8.82 -12.70
C ALA A 66 -5.26 8.90 -13.40
N GLU A 67 -5.25 9.24 -14.69
CA GLU A 67 -6.46 9.45 -15.48
C GLU A 67 -7.38 8.22 -15.48
N GLY A 68 -8.67 8.46 -15.30
CA GLY A 68 -9.69 7.41 -15.24
C GLY A 68 -9.58 6.52 -14.00
N GLY A 69 -8.74 6.87 -13.03
CA GLY A 69 -8.44 6.02 -11.87
C GLY A 69 -7.84 4.68 -12.27
N ARG A 70 -7.22 4.60 -13.46
CA ARG A 70 -6.55 3.40 -13.96
C ARG A 70 -5.10 3.48 -13.57
N ASP A 71 -4.63 2.44 -12.88
CA ASP A 71 -3.25 2.40 -12.39
C ASP A 71 -2.23 2.65 -13.53
N TYR A 72 -1.12 3.31 -13.17
CA TYR A 72 -0.01 3.71 -14.08
C TYR A 72 -0.35 4.73 -15.17
N ASN A 73 -1.61 5.14 -15.30
CA ASN A 73 -2.03 6.00 -16.40
C ASN A 73 -1.47 7.44 -16.29
N THR A 74 -1.62 8.22 -17.36
CA THR A 74 -1.20 9.63 -17.44
C THR A 74 -1.67 10.44 -16.24
N THR A 75 -0.84 11.37 -15.78
CA THR A 75 -1.17 12.35 -14.74
C THR A 75 -0.84 13.75 -15.24
N ASP A 76 -1.83 14.64 -15.20
CA ASP A 76 -1.68 16.04 -15.57
C ASP A 76 -2.38 16.96 -14.55
N MET A 77 -1.72 18.07 -14.20
CA MET A 77 -2.33 19.14 -13.44
C MET A 77 -1.47 20.41 -13.41
N SER A 78 -2.08 21.54 -13.06
CA SER A 78 -1.34 22.78 -12.83
C SER A 78 -0.44 22.70 -11.59
N ARG A 79 0.67 23.44 -11.60
CA ARG A 79 1.60 23.52 -10.46
C ARG A 79 0.91 23.97 -9.17
N VAL A 80 -0.04 24.90 -9.24
CA VAL A 80 -0.81 25.32 -8.06
C VAL A 80 -1.59 24.15 -7.45
N LYS A 81 -2.22 23.29 -8.28
CA LYS A 81 -2.91 22.10 -7.79
C LYS A 81 -1.95 21.11 -7.14
N MET A 82 -0.74 20.96 -7.69
CA MET A 82 0.31 20.14 -7.09
C MET A 82 0.62 20.63 -5.66
N TYR A 83 0.99 21.91 -5.51
CA TYR A 83 1.42 22.46 -4.21
C TYR A 83 0.32 22.49 -3.16
N GLU A 84 -0.90 22.85 -3.55
CA GLU A 84 -2.01 23.00 -2.59
C GLU A 84 -2.61 21.67 -2.15
N TYR A 85 -2.68 20.67 -3.05
CA TYR A 85 -3.48 19.47 -2.80
C TYR A 85 -2.73 18.16 -2.79
N TYR A 86 -1.62 18.01 -3.51
CA TYR A 86 -0.97 16.69 -3.69
C TYR A 86 0.42 16.61 -3.06
N LEU A 87 1.19 17.69 -3.10
CA LEU A 87 2.55 17.74 -2.57
C LEU A 87 2.68 17.79 -1.03
N PRO A 88 1.71 18.32 -0.24
CA PRO A 88 1.90 18.48 1.21
C PRO A 88 2.30 17.20 1.97
N PRO A 89 1.70 16.02 1.72
CA PRO A 89 2.07 14.80 2.46
C PRO A 89 3.51 14.33 2.21
N TYR A 90 4.05 14.48 0.99
CA TYR A 90 5.45 14.16 0.72
C TYR A 90 6.38 15.15 1.42
N LYS A 91 6.06 16.45 1.39
CA LYS A 91 6.83 17.47 2.11
C LYS A 91 6.85 17.18 3.61
N ALA A 92 5.71 16.78 4.18
CA ALA A 92 5.63 16.41 5.60
C ALA A 92 6.54 15.22 5.97
N ALA A 93 6.71 14.23 5.07
CA ALA A 93 7.68 13.15 5.27
C ALA A 93 9.12 13.66 5.26
N VAL A 94 9.45 14.56 4.31
CA VAL A 94 10.78 15.19 4.22
C VAL A 94 11.08 16.01 5.46
N ASP A 95 10.13 16.85 5.90
CA ASP A 95 10.25 17.67 7.11
C ASP A 95 10.36 16.79 8.38
N ALA A 96 9.74 15.61 8.38
CA ALA A 96 9.86 14.60 9.45
C ALA A 96 11.18 13.80 9.40
N GLY A 97 12.03 14.04 8.40
CA GLY A 97 13.36 13.44 8.27
C GLY A 97 13.37 12.05 7.63
N VAL A 98 12.43 11.73 6.74
CA VAL A 98 12.41 10.44 6.00
C VAL A 98 13.77 10.15 5.35
N GLY A 99 14.25 8.91 5.46
CA GLY A 99 15.57 8.51 5.00
C GLY A 99 15.68 8.30 3.49
N SER A 100 14.58 7.93 2.83
CA SER A 100 14.52 7.76 1.37
C SER A 100 13.18 8.21 0.77
N VAL A 101 13.18 8.40 -0.55
CA VAL A 101 12.00 8.69 -1.37
C VAL A 101 11.96 7.70 -2.52
N MET A 102 10.78 7.20 -2.88
CA MET A 102 10.59 6.35 -4.06
C MET A 102 9.95 7.17 -5.19
N SER A 103 10.46 7.08 -6.43
CA SER A 103 9.79 7.70 -7.58
C SER A 103 8.46 7.03 -7.91
N SER A 104 7.56 7.73 -8.59
CA SER A 104 6.33 7.13 -9.12
C SER A 104 6.45 6.69 -10.58
N PHE A 105 5.48 5.88 -11.02
CA PHE A 105 5.38 5.39 -12.38
C PHE A 105 4.88 6.45 -13.38
N ASN A 106 3.97 7.32 -12.96
CA ASN A 106 3.31 8.27 -13.85
C ASN A 106 4.24 9.35 -14.42
N GLU A 107 3.84 9.90 -15.55
CA GLU A 107 4.38 11.16 -16.07
C GLU A 107 3.79 12.38 -15.35
N ILE A 108 4.56 13.47 -15.35
CA ILE A 108 4.16 14.79 -14.85
C ILE A 108 4.71 15.81 -15.84
N ASP A 109 3.83 16.65 -16.40
CA ASP A 109 4.16 17.57 -17.50
C ASP A 109 4.82 16.83 -18.70
N GLY A 110 4.35 15.60 -18.99
CA GLY A 110 4.85 14.76 -20.08
C GLY A 110 6.21 14.09 -19.85
N ILE A 111 6.75 14.13 -18.62
CA ILE A 111 8.01 13.48 -18.27
C ILE A 111 7.77 12.48 -17.13
N PRO A 112 8.12 11.18 -17.28
CA PRO A 112 8.06 10.21 -16.20
C PRO A 112 8.74 10.72 -14.94
N ALA A 113 8.12 10.56 -13.77
CA ALA A 113 8.64 11.11 -12.51
C ALA A 113 10.10 10.71 -12.24
N THR A 114 10.47 9.48 -12.61
CA THR A 114 11.83 8.93 -12.54
C THR A 114 12.89 9.72 -13.34
N ALA A 115 12.51 10.39 -14.43
CA ALA A 115 13.39 11.29 -15.22
C ALA A 115 13.11 12.79 -14.97
N ASN A 116 12.16 13.13 -14.10
CA ASN A 116 11.75 14.51 -13.91
C ASN A 116 12.71 15.27 -12.96
N ARG A 117 13.68 15.98 -13.55
CA ARG A 117 14.69 16.76 -12.79
C ARG A 117 14.07 17.88 -11.95
N TRP A 118 13.01 18.51 -12.42
CA TRP A 118 12.32 19.53 -11.62
C TRP A 118 11.81 18.91 -10.31
N LEU A 119 11.20 17.72 -10.40
CA LEU A 119 10.65 17.03 -9.24
C LEU A 119 11.78 16.53 -8.31
N MET A 120 12.70 15.73 -8.84
CA MET A 120 13.69 14.98 -8.05
C MET A 120 14.85 15.82 -7.53
N THR A 121 15.15 16.96 -8.17
CA THR A 121 16.23 17.85 -7.77
C THR A 121 15.74 19.23 -7.37
N ASP A 122 15.01 19.94 -8.24
CA ASP A 122 14.70 21.34 -7.97
C ASP A 122 13.66 21.51 -6.85
N LEU A 123 12.64 20.65 -6.80
CA LEU A 123 11.66 20.64 -5.70
C LEU A 123 12.22 19.89 -4.49
N LEU A 124 12.48 18.59 -4.63
CA LEU A 124 12.80 17.72 -3.49
C LEU A 124 14.07 18.15 -2.75
N ARG A 125 15.15 18.47 -3.46
CA ARG A 125 16.46 18.75 -2.84
C ARG A 125 16.71 20.23 -2.63
N ARG A 126 16.45 21.08 -3.64
CA ARG A 126 16.75 22.51 -3.55
C ARG A 126 15.71 23.28 -2.75
N GLN A 127 14.42 23.04 -2.97
CA GLN A 127 13.37 23.75 -2.23
C GLN A 127 13.07 23.11 -0.87
N TRP A 128 12.94 21.79 -0.79
CA TRP A 128 12.61 21.12 0.48
C TRP A 128 13.82 20.67 1.29
N GLY A 129 15.03 20.73 0.74
CA GLY A 129 16.25 20.44 1.49
C GLY A 129 16.49 18.96 1.79
N PHE A 130 15.82 18.03 1.09
CA PHE A 130 15.96 16.59 1.32
C PHE A 130 17.42 16.11 1.27
N LYS A 131 17.82 15.35 2.30
CA LYS A 131 19.20 14.86 2.50
C LYS A 131 19.38 13.37 2.29
N GLY A 132 18.30 12.62 2.08
CA GLY A 132 18.35 11.19 1.84
C GLY A 132 18.65 10.84 0.38
N PHE A 133 18.36 9.60 0.03
CA PHE A 133 18.49 9.09 -1.34
C PHE A 133 17.13 8.83 -1.99
N VAL A 134 17.11 8.81 -3.32
CA VAL A 134 15.92 8.46 -4.12
C VAL A 134 16.13 7.09 -4.75
N VAL A 135 15.19 6.18 -4.51
CA VAL A 135 15.10 4.88 -5.18
C VAL A 135 14.02 4.95 -6.26
N THR A 136 14.17 4.20 -7.34
CA THR A 136 13.07 4.02 -8.29
C THR A 136 11.96 3.15 -7.69
N ASP A 137 10.75 3.24 -8.22
CA ASP A 137 9.84 2.10 -8.11
C ASP A 137 10.35 0.91 -8.96
N TYR A 138 9.68 -0.23 -8.86
CA TYR A 138 10.03 -1.48 -9.54
C TYR A 138 10.19 -1.24 -11.04
N THR A 139 11.39 -1.45 -11.60
CA THR A 139 11.69 -1.28 -13.04
C THR A 139 11.36 0.09 -13.65
N ALA A 140 11.11 1.13 -12.83
CA ALA A 140 10.64 2.42 -13.33
C ALA A 140 11.65 3.17 -14.23
N ILE A 141 12.94 2.79 -14.25
CA ILE A 141 13.88 3.26 -15.27
C ILE A 141 13.57 2.63 -16.63
N ASN A 142 13.42 1.31 -16.67
CA ASN A 142 13.18 0.55 -17.90
C ASN A 142 11.84 0.92 -18.51
N GLU A 143 10.82 1.14 -17.68
CA GLU A 143 9.47 1.51 -18.14
C GLU A 143 9.44 2.87 -18.84
N MET A 144 10.43 3.74 -18.63
CA MET A 144 10.54 4.98 -19.42
C MET A 144 10.77 4.73 -20.91
N ILE A 145 11.23 3.53 -21.30
CA ILE A 145 11.30 3.11 -22.71
C ILE A 145 9.89 3.04 -23.29
N GLU A 146 8.95 2.43 -22.57
CA GLU A 146 7.54 2.32 -22.97
C GLU A 146 6.83 3.68 -22.93
N HIS A 147 7.27 4.61 -22.06
CA HIS A 147 6.87 6.02 -22.13
C HIS A 147 7.44 6.78 -23.34
N GLY A 148 8.35 6.18 -24.12
CA GLY A 148 8.92 6.79 -25.32
C GLY A 148 10.12 7.71 -25.06
N MET A 149 10.81 7.58 -23.92
CA MET A 149 11.90 8.48 -23.52
C MET A 149 13.29 8.13 -24.10
N GLY A 150 13.39 7.03 -24.86
CA GLY A 150 14.64 6.56 -25.48
C GLY A 150 14.97 5.11 -25.11
N ASP A 151 16.19 4.67 -25.44
CA ASP A 151 16.67 3.35 -25.05
C ASP A 151 17.09 3.28 -23.57
N LEU A 152 17.47 2.09 -23.09
CA LEU A 152 17.84 1.88 -21.69
C LEU A 152 19.01 2.77 -21.24
N GLN A 153 20.00 3.04 -22.11
CA GLN A 153 21.13 3.89 -21.77
C GLN A 153 20.68 5.35 -21.65
N ASP A 154 19.83 5.82 -22.56
CA ASP A 154 19.27 7.16 -22.56
C ASP A 154 18.43 7.41 -21.30
N VAL A 155 17.53 6.50 -20.96
CA VAL A 155 16.64 6.66 -19.79
C VAL A 155 17.38 6.48 -18.46
N SER A 156 18.38 5.60 -18.40
CA SER A 156 19.26 5.47 -17.21
C SER A 156 20.06 6.75 -16.98
N ARG A 157 20.59 7.37 -18.03
CA ARG A 157 21.24 8.68 -17.94
C ARG A 157 20.27 9.75 -17.46
N LEU A 158 19.05 9.79 -18.00
CA LEU A 158 18.03 10.77 -17.60
C LEU A 158 17.69 10.63 -16.11
N ALA A 159 17.48 9.41 -15.62
CA ALA A 159 17.19 9.14 -14.22
C ALA A 159 18.32 9.61 -13.28
N LEU A 160 19.57 9.26 -13.57
CA LEU A 160 20.72 9.70 -12.76
C LEU A 160 20.81 11.24 -12.74
N LYS A 161 20.65 11.89 -13.90
CA LYS A 161 20.70 13.36 -14.03
C LYS A 161 19.50 14.06 -13.37
N ALA A 162 18.36 13.39 -13.27
CA ALA A 162 17.18 13.90 -12.56
C ALA A 162 17.40 13.91 -11.04
N GLY A 163 18.16 12.95 -10.53
CA GLY A 163 18.50 12.85 -9.11
C GLY A 163 18.15 11.50 -8.45
N ILE A 164 17.87 10.47 -9.26
CA ILE A 164 17.73 9.07 -8.81
C ILE A 164 19.10 8.54 -8.37
N ASP A 165 19.13 7.84 -7.24
CA ASP A 165 20.35 7.33 -6.62
C ASP A 165 20.45 5.80 -6.60
N MET A 166 19.31 5.10 -6.63
CA MET A 166 19.23 3.64 -6.60
C MET A 166 18.20 3.11 -7.60
N ASP A 167 18.62 2.13 -8.39
CA ASP A 167 17.83 1.45 -9.43
C ASP A 167 17.25 0.14 -8.88
N MET A 168 15.93 0.03 -8.85
CA MET A 168 15.22 -1.15 -8.39
C MET A 168 14.97 -2.11 -9.54
N VAL A 169 15.59 -3.30 -9.47
CA VAL A 169 15.42 -4.46 -10.36
C VAL A 169 15.91 -4.28 -11.80
N GLY A 170 15.74 -3.11 -12.40
CA GLY A 170 15.89 -2.90 -13.84
C GLY A 170 17.31 -2.99 -14.40
N GLU A 171 18.33 -2.88 -13.54
CA GLU A 171 19.76 -2.93 -13.86
C GLU A 171 20.23 -1.94 -14.94
N GLY A 172 19.44 -0.91 -15.26
CA GLY A 172 19.81 0.15 -16.19
C GLY A 172 21.04 0.91 -15.71
N PHE A 173 21.13 1.21 -14.41
CA PHE A 173 22.31 1.87 -13.85
C PHE A 173 23.56 0.99 -13.94
N LEU A 174 23.43 -0.28 -13.55
CA LEU A 174 24.54 -1.23 -13.52
C LEU A 174 25.14 -1.46 -14.92
N THR A 175 24.27 -1.62 -15.92
CA THR A 175 24.68 -2.05 -17.26
C THR A 175 25.04 -0.90 -18.20
N THR A 176 24.59 0.33 -17.94
CA THR A 176 24.74 1.44 -18.91
C THR A 176 25.59 2.62 -18.43
N LEU A 177 25.73 2.88 -17.12
CA LEU A 177 26.38 4.10 -16.63
C LEU A 177 27.88 4.17 -16.95
N GLN A 178 28.59 3.04 -16.97
CA GLN A 178 30.00 3.02 -17.35
C GLN A 178 30.20 3.48 -18.80
N LYS A 179 29.32 3.06 -19.71
CA LYS A 179 29.34 3.49 -21.11
C LYS A 179 29.00 4.98 -21.22
N SER A 180 27.94 5.43 -20.54
CA SER A 180 27.55 6.84 -20.49
C SER A 180 28.64 7.75 -19.92
N LEU A 181 29.44 7.28 -18.96
CA LEU A 181 30.58 8.02 -18.43
C LEU A 181 31.70 8.15 -19.48
N LYS A 182 32.06 7.05 -20.16
CA LYS A 182 33.08 7.05 -21.23
C LYS A 182 32.69 7.97 -22.38
N GLU A 183 31.40 8.07 -22.68
CA GLU A 183 30.84 8.93 -23.72
C GLU A 183 30.63 10.40 -23.27
N GLY A 184 30.95 10.74 -22.01
CA GLY A 184 30.76 12.09 -21.47
C GLY A 184 29.30 12.50 -21.26
N ARG A 185 28.36 11.55 -21.32
CA ARG A 185 26.91 11.75 -21.14
C ARG A 185 26.51 11.89 -19.67
N VAL A 186 27.31 11.33 -18.77
CA VAL A 186 27.28 11.57 -17.32
C VAL A 186 28.69 11.89 -16.84
N THR A 187 28.79 12.50 -15.66
CA THR A 187 30.07 12.82 -15.02
C THR A 187 30.34 11.89 -13.85
N LEU A 188 31.61 11.75 -13.46
CA LEU A 188 31.97 11.01 -12.25
C LEU A 188 31.32 11.63 -11.00
N ALA A 189 31.18 12.96 -10.98
CA ALA A 189 30.52 13.67 -9.88
C ALA A 189 29.03 13.30 -9.74
N ASP A 190 28.32 13.00 -10.83
CA ASP A 190 26.92 12.53 -10.76
C ASP A 190 26.86 11.16 -10.06
N ILE A 191 27.76 10.25 -10.44
CA ILE A 191 27.86 8.90 -9.88
C ILE A 191 28.29 8.95 -8.41
N ASP A 192 29.31 9.75 -8.08
CA ASP A 192 29.82 9.93 -6.73
C ASP A 192 28.74 10.50 -5.80
N ALA A 193 27.92 11.43 -6.29
CA ALA A 193 26.82 11.98 -5.51
C ALA A 193 25.75 10.93 -5.17
N ALA A 194 25.34 10.11 -6.15
CA ALA A 194 24.41 9.01 -5.93
C ALA A 194 24.98 7.97 -4.97
N CYS A 195 26.20 7.48 -5.25
CA CYS A 195 26.91 6.52 -4.43
C CYS A 195 27.03 6.99 -2.97
N ARG A 196 27.46 8.24 -2.75
CA ARG A 196 27.62 8.84 -1.42
C ARG A 196 26.32 8.77 -0.61
N ARG A 197 25.17 9.09 -1.19
CA ARG A 197 23.88 9.06 -0.47
C ARG A 197 23.50 7.66 -0.01
N ILE A 198 23.79 6.63 -0.82
CA ILE A 198 23.57 5.23 -0.43
C ILE A 198 24.49 4.84 0.73
N LEU A 199 25.77 5.25 0.68
CA LEU A 199 26.73 4.97 1.75
C LEU A 199 26.36 5.72 3.05
N GLU A 200 25.96 6.99 2.95
CA GLU A 200 25.46 7.78 4.09
C GLU A 200 24.23 7.14 4.74
N ALA A 201 23.31 6.61 3.94
CA ALA A 201 22.14 5.89 4.45
C ALA A 201 22.55 4.63 5.25
N LYS A 202 23.48 3.82 4.72
CA LYS A 202 24.02 2.64 5.40
C LYS A 202 24.76 3.01 6.69
N TYR A 203 25.50 4.13 6.68
CA TYR A 203 26.18 4.67 7.86
C TYR A 203 25.20 5.11 8.94
N LYS A 204 24.15 5.86 8.58
CA LYS A 204 23.09 6.29 9.52
C LYS A 204 22.34 5.11 10.15
N LEU A 205 22.23 3.99 9.45
CA LEU A 205 21.65 2.74 9.97
C LEU A 205 22.62 1.94 10.86
N GLY A 206 23.87 2.40 11.03
CA GLY A 206 24.87 1.71 11.84
C GLY A 206 25.39 0.40 11.22
N LEU A 207 25.27 0.23 9.89
CA LEU A 207 25.62 -1.01 9.19
C LEU A 207 27.12 -1.14 8.90
N PHE A 208 27.87 -0.05 8.95
CA PHE A 208 29.34 -0.10 8.87
C PHE A 208 29.95 -0.52 10.20
N GLU A 209 29.33 -0.12 11.31
CA GLU A 209 29.71 -0.51 12.66
C GLU A 209 29.31 -1.97 12.96
N ASP A 210 28.09 -2.37 12.59
CA ASP A 210 27.61 -3.73 12.71
C ASP A 210 26.70 -4.11 11.52
N PRO A 211 27.21 -4.90 10.54
CA PRO A 211 26.41 -5.33 9.41
C PRO A 211 25.29 -6.31 9.80
N PHE A 212 25.34 -6.90 10.99
CA PHE A 212 24.36 -7.86 11.51
C PHE A 212 23.39 -7.26 12.53
N ARG A 213 23.38 -5.92 12.71
CA ARG A 213 22.55 -5.20 13.68
C ARG A 213 21.08 -5.64 13.70
N TYR A 214 20.52 -5.88 12.52
CA TYR A 214 19.12 -6.29 12.34
C TYR A 214 18.90 -7.82 12.29
N CYS A 215 19.96 -8.62 12.44
CA CYS A 215 19.98 -10.07 12.30
C CYS A 215 20.06 -10.78 13.67
N ASN A 216 18.98 -10.70 14.45
CA ASN A 216 18.91 -11.33 15.78
C ASN A 216 17.68 -12.28 15.88
N ALA A 217 17.94 -13.58 15.93
CA ALA A 217 16.90 -14.61 16.00
C ALA A 217 16.07 -14.54 17.30
N ASP A 218 16.70 -14.20 18.42
CA ASP A 218 16.03 -14.13 19.73
C ASP A 218 15.11 -12.92 19.82
N ARG A 219 15.49 -11.79 19.20
CA ARG A 219 14.61 -10.64 19.03
C ARG A 219 13.41 -11.03 18.17
N ALA A 220 13.64 -11.64 17.01
CA ALA A 220 12.56 -12.08 16.11
C ALA A 220 11.54 -12.98 16.84
N ARG A 221 12.00 -13.99 17.59
CA ARG A 221 11.12 -14.88 18.38
C ARG A 221 10.30 -14.14 19.46
N ARG A 222 10.84 -13.04 20.02
CA ARG A 222 10.17 -12.28 21.09
C ARG A 222 9.24 -11.19 20.57
N THR A 223 9.51 -10.61 19.41
CA THR A 223 8.82 -9.38 18.94
C THR A 223 7.81 -9.64 17.84
N VAL A 224 8.02 -10.64 16.98
CA VAL A 224 7.12 -10.89 15.84
C VAL A 224 5.83 -11.55 16.34
N GLN A 225 4.68 -10.95 15.98
CA GLN A 225 3.33 -11.45 16.28
C GLN A 225 3.03 -11.77 17.76
N ASN A 226 3.79 -11.20 18.71
CA ASN A 226 3.56 -11.47 20.13
C ASN A 226 2.19 -10.93 20.61
N ALA A 227 1.76 -11.38 21.79
CA ALA A 227 0.43 -11.07 22.32
C ALA A 227 0.17 -9.55 22.44
N ALA A 228 1.17 -8.75 22.83
CA ALA A 228 1.04 -7.31 22.94
C ALA A 228 0.82 -6.64 21.59
N MET A 229 1.54 -7.07 20.55
CA MET A 229 1.37 -6.58 19.17
C MET A 229 0.00 -6.95 18.61
N ARG A 230 -0.47 -8.19 18.84
CA ARG A 230 -1.82 -8.62 18.42
C ARG A 230 -2.92 -7.85 19.15
N ALA A 231 -2.76 -7.58 20.44
CA ALA A 231 -3.70 -6.78 21.22
C ALA A 231 -3.77 -5.32 20.73
N ALA A 232 -2.61 -4.73 20.41
CA ALA A 232 -2.54 -3.40 19.82
C ALA A 232 -3.22 -3.36 18.43
N ALA A 233 -2.93 -4.34 17.57
CA ALA A 233 -3.55 -4.45 16.25
C ALA A 233 -5.08 -4.55 16.36
N ARG A 234 -5.61 -5.41 17.25
CA ARG A 234 -7.05 -5.52 17.52
C ARG A 234 -7.66 -4.19 17.96
N ARG A 235 -6.98 -3.44 18.85
CA ARG A 235 -7.45 -2.13 19.32
C ARG A 235 -7.49 -1.10 18.19
N TYR A 236 -6.46 -1.05 17.34
CA TYR A 236 -6.44 -0.08 16.24
C TYR A 236 -7.42 -0.46 15.13
N ALA A 237 -7.60 -1.74 14.82
CA ALA A 237 -8.63 -2.21 13.89
C ALA A 237 -10.05 -1.83 14.35
N ALA A 238 -10.34 -1.93 15.66
CA ALA A 238 -11.63 -1.47 16.19
C ALA A 238 -11.82 0.04 16.07
N ARG A 239 -10.74 0.83 16.14
CA ARG A 239 -10.77 2.30 16.02
C ARG A 239 -10.79 2.81 14.58
N SER A 240 -10.45 1.97 13.60
CA SER A 240 -10.48 2.33 12.18
C SER A 240 -11.87 2.13 11.55
N ALA A 241 -12.79 1.45 12.23
CA ALA A 241 -14.14 1.25 11.73
C ALA A 241 -14.93 2.57 11.69
N VAL A 242 -15.62 2.83 10.56
CA VAL A 242 -16.50 3.98 10.38
C VAL A 242 -17.95 3.51 10.40
N LEU A 243 -18.73 3.96 11.39
CA LEU A 243 -20.16 3.66 11.48
C LEU A 243 -20.93 4.56 10.51
N LEU A 244 -21.23 4.06 9.32
CA LEU A 244 -21.91 4.84 8.27
C LEU A 244 -23.40 5.07 8.55
N LYS A 245 -24.06 4.14 9.24
CA LYS A 245 -25.50 4.19 9.52
C LYS A 245 -25.86 3.36 10.75
N ASN A 246 -26.76 3.85 11.59
CA ASN A 246 -27.32 3.11 12.73
C ASN A 246 -28.76 3.53 13.02
N ASP A 247 -29.71 2.94 12.30
CA ASP A 247 -31.13 3.22 12.50
C ASP A 247 -31.69 2.41 13.67
N ARG A 248 -32.67 3.00 14.38
CA ARG A 248 -33.46 2.33 15.43
C ARG A 248 -32.62 1.66 16.54
N ASN A 249 -31.44 2.21 16.82
CA ASN A 249 -30.50 1.68 17.83
C ASN A 249 -30.18 0.19 17.63
N LEU A 250 -30.04 -0.25 16.37
CA LEU A 250 -29.68 -1.64 16.07
C LEU A 250 -28.31 -1.99 16.66
N LEU A 251 -27.32 -1.11 16.51
CA LEU A 251 -26.00 -1.25 17.11
C LEU A 251 -25.88 -0.42 18.40
N PRO A 252 -25.19 -0.93 19.43
CA PRO A 252 -24.52 -2.25 19.50
C PRO A 252 -25.53 -3.41 19.69
N LEU A 253 -25.22 -4.57 19.09
CA LEU A 253 -26.04 -5.77 19.26
C LEU A 253 -26.04 -6.24 20.71
N GLN A 254 -27.17 -6.78 21.16
CA GLN A 254 -27.29 -7.37 22.49
C GLN A 254 -26.71 -8.79 22.48
N ALA A 255 -26.00 -9.17 23.55
CA ALA A 255 -25.47 -10.51 23.75
C ALA A 255 -26.58 -11.50 24.21
N ARG A 256 -27.66 -11.61 23.44
CA ARG A 256 -28.73 -12.59 23.62
C ARG A 256 -29.35 -12.99 22.28
N GLY A 257 -30.07 -14.11 22.26
CA GLY A 257 -30.77 -14.60 21.08
C GLY A 257 -29.87 -15.34 20.11
N THR A 258 -30.24 -15.29 18.83
CA THR A 258 -29.53 -15.93 17.71
C THR A 258 -29.14 -14.89 16.67
N ILE A 259 -27.87 -14.90 16.27
CA ILE A 259 -27.33 -14.08 15.18
C ILE A 259 -27.19 -14.95 13.94
N ALA A 260 -27.74 -14.52 12.81
CA ALA A 260 -27.42 -15.05 11.49
C ALA A 260 -26.24 -14.26 10.90
N LEU A 261 -25.07 -14.88 10.82
CA LEU A 261 -23.90 -14.32 10.18
C LEU A 261 -23.82 -14.79 8.72
N ILE A 262 -24.07 -13.89 7.78
CA ILE A 262 -24.26 -14.24 6.37
C ILE A 262 -23.27 -13.45 5.50
N GLY A 263 -22.64 -14.11 4.53
CA GLY A 263 -21.88 -13.44 3.48
C GLY A 263 -20.53 -14.09 3.17
N PRO A 264 -19.97 -13.84 1.98
CA PRO A 264 -18.75 -14.53 1.53
C PRO A 264 -17.51 -14.20 2.36
N LEU A 265 -17.51 -13.06 3.07
CA LEU A 265 -16.39 -12.61 3.90
C LEU A 265 -16.55 -13.01 5.38
N ALA A 266 -17.70 -13.58 5.79
CA ALA A 266 -18.00 -13.89 7.19
C ALA A 266 -17.07 -14.94 7.80
N ASN A 267 -16.67 -15.95 7.02
CA ASN A 267 -15.78 -17.03 7.48
C ASN A 267 -14.55 -17.19 6.58
N ASN A 268 -13.89 -16.08 6.24
CA ASN A 268 -12.74 -16.06 5.35
C ASN A 268 -11.48 -15.60 6.10
N ARG A 269 -10.41 -16.41 6.10
CA ARG A 269 -9.12 -16.04 6.70
C ARG A 269 -8.28 -15.17 5.76
N SER A 270 -8.24 -15.54 4.48
CA SER A 270 -7.34 -14.98 3.47
C SER A 270 -7.55 -13.49 3.19
N ASN A 271 -8.77 -12.97 3.36
CA ASN A 271 -9.09 -11.57 3.10
C ASN A 271 -8.95 -10.66 4.32
N MET A 272 -8.74 -11.19 5.53
CA MET A 272 -8.73 -10.38 6.76
C MET A 272 -7.56 -9.41 6.87
N LEU A 273 -6.44 -9.71 6.21
CA LEU A 273 -5.24 -8.87 6.26
C LEU A 273 -5.30 -7.68 5.30
N GLY A 274 -6.21 -7.69 4.32
CA GLY A 274 -6.18 -6.76 3.20
C GLY A 274 -5.04 -7.06 2.20
N THR A 275 -4.93 -6.22 1.17
CA THR A 275 -3.80 -6.23 0.24
C THR A 275 -2.53 -5.68 0.94
N TRP A 276 -1.37 -5.75 0.29
CA TRP A 276 -0.07 -5.30 0.81
C TRP A 276 0.40 -5.97 2.11
N ALA A 277 -0.17 -7.13 2.45
CA ALA A 277 0.22 -7.95 3.60
C ALA A 277 1.23 -9.06 3.22
N VAL A 278 2.29 -8.73 2.45
CA VAL A 278 3.22 -9.73 1.87
C VAL A 278 3.98 -10.59 2.88
N SER A 279 4.16 -10.10 4.11
CA SER A 279 4.77 -10.86 5.23
C SER A 279 3.72 -11.35 6.24
N GLY A 280 2.44 -11.15 5.96
CA GLY A 280 1.34 -11.61 6.79
C GLY A 280 1.04 -13.09 6.57
N ASP A 281 0.59 -13.77 7.62
CA ASP A 281 0.12 -15.16 7.54
C ASP A 281 -1.40 -15.19 7.73
N ALA A 282 -2.11 -15.45 6.64
CA ALA A 282 -3.57 -15.58 6.64
C ALA A 282 -4.05 -16.65 7.63
N GLN A 283 -3.29 -17.72 7.89
CA GLN A 283 -3.69 -18.77 8.83
C GLN A 283 -3.78 -18.27 10.27
N THR A 284 -3.04 -17.22 10.61
CA THR A 284 -3.09 -16.58 11.93
C THR A 284 -4.22 -15.56 12.09
N SER A 285 -4.88 -15.21 10.98
CA SER A 285 -6.03 -14.29 10.97
C SER A 285 -7.26 -14.96 11.53
N VAL A 286 -8.10 -14.21 12.25
CA VAL A 286 -9.32 -14.72 12.89
C VAL A 286 -10.53 -14.27 12.06
N PRO A 287 -11.26 -15.17 11.39
CA PRO A 287 -12.49 -14.82 10.68
C PRO A 287 -13.55 -14.27 11.62
N ILE A 288 -14.44 -13.44 11.08
CA ILE A 288 -15.54 -12.83 11.84
C ILE A 288 -16.43 -13.90 12.50
N TYR A 289 -16.72 -15.00 11.79
CA TYR A 289 -17.45 -16.13 12.34
C TYR A 289 -16.78 -16.76 13.56
N GLU A 290 -15.47 -17.02 13.49
CA GLU A 290 -14.71 -17.59 14.61
C GLU A 290 -14.73 -16.64 15.81
N ALA A 291 -14.49 -15.35 15.58
CA ALA A 291 -14.49 -14.33 16.62
C ALA A 291 -15.87 -14.18 17.28
N LEU A 292 -16.95 -14.04 16.49
CA LEU A 292 -18.30 -13.89 17.01
C LEU A 292 -18.74 -15.13 17.79
N ARG A 293 -18.50 -16.33 17.26
CA ARG A 293 -18.87 -17.58 17.95
C ARG A 293 -18.13 -17.72 19.29
N ARG A 294 -16.86 -17.32 19.35
CA ARG A 294 -16.04 -17.41 20.58
C ARG A 294 -16.40 -16.34 21.60
N GLU A 295 -16.76 -15.13 21.17
CA GLU A 295 -16.76 -13.94 22.04
C GLU A 295 -18.15 -13.38 22.34
N SER A 296 -19.17 -13.69 21.53
CA SER A 296 -20.51 -13.08 21.69
C SER A 296 -21.35 -13.70 22.81
N GLY A 297 -21.07 -14.95 23.20
CA GLY A 297 -21.89 -15.69 24.18
C GLY A 297 -23.29 -16.06 23.70
N VAL A 298 -23.59 -15.91 22.40
CA VAL A 298 -24.89 -16.23 21.79
C VAL A 298 -24.79 -17.31 20.73
N ASN A 299 -25.94 -17.84 20.31
CA ASN A 299 -26.00 -18.75 19.18
C ASN A 299 -25.69 -17.98 17.87
N VAL A 300 -24.70 -18.44 17.11
CA VAL A 300 -24.32 -17.84 15.82
C VAL A 300 -24.53 -18.88 14.73
N LEU A 301 -25.54 -18.65 13.90
CA LEU A 301 -25.78 -19.41 12.68
C LEU A 301 -24.99 -18.79 11.54
N TYR A 302 -24.50 -19.62 10.61
CA TYR A 302 -23.68 -19.16 9.50
C TYR A 302 -24.19 -19.69 8.16
N ALA A 303 -24.19 -18.83 7.15
CA ALA A 303 -24.33 -19.20 5.75
C ALA A 303 -23.42 -18.34 4.87
N LYS A 304 -22.87 -18.93 3.80
CA LYS A 304 -22.06 -18.17 2.82
C LYS A 304 -22.91 -17.13 2.06
N GLY A 305 -24.13 -17.49 1.68
CA GLY A 305 -25.11 -16.62 1.03
C GLY A 305 -24.83 -16.30 -0.43
N ALA A 306 -23.62 -15.87 -0.75
CA ALA A 306 -23.20 -15.56 -2.12
C ALA A 306 -21.69 -15.82 -2.29
N ASN A 307 -21.22 -15.84 -3.53
CA ASN A 307 -19.80 -15.66 -3.82
C ASN A 307 -19.41 -14.19 -3.75
N ILE A 308 -18.13 -13.88 -3.54
CA ILE A 308 -17.64 -12.49 -3.61
C ILE A 308 -17.96 -11.89 -4.98
N THR A 309 -17.77 -12.67 -6.03
CA THR A 309 -18.21 -12.38 -7.40
C THR A 309 -18.60 -13.69 -8.08
N ASP A 310 -19.59 -13.65 -8.97
CA ASP A 310 -19.90 -14.78 -9.86
C ASP A 310 -19.12 -14.72 -11.19
N ASP A 311 -18.37 -13.63 -11.44
CA ASP A 311 -17.46 -13.51 -12.58
C ASP A 311 -16.16 -14.30 -12.31
N THR A 312 -15.99 -15.40 -13.03
CA THR A 312 -14.85 -16.30 -12.90
C THR A 312 -13.52 -15.67 -13.35
N ALA A 313 -13.55 -14.72 -14.29
CA ALA A 313 -12.35 -14.00 -14.72
C ALA A 313 -11.89 -13.02 -13.63
N LEU A 314 -12.84 -12.30 -13.01
CA LEU A 314 -12.55 -11.43 -11.88
C LEU A 314 -12.05 -12.22 -10.66
N ALA A 315 -12.70 -13.34 -10.34
CA ALA A 315 -12.26 -14.24 -9.27
C ALA A 315 -10.82 -14.73 -9.50
N LYS A 316 -10.48 -15.15 -10.73
CA LYS A 316 -9.12 -15.58 -11.08
C LYS A 316 -8.09 -14.47 -10.87
N ARG A 317 -8.41 -13.22 -11.26
CA ARG A 317 -7.52 -12.06 -11.06
C ARG A 317 -7.31 -11.75 -9.59
N ALA A 318 -8.36 -11.80 -8.78
CA ALA A 318 -8.26 -11.60 -7.33
C ALA A 318 -7.48 -12.71 -6.60
N ASN A 319 -7.37 -13.89 -7.21
CA ASN A 319 -6.65 -15.04 -6.65
C ASN A 319 -5.15 -15.08 -7.05
N VAL A 320 -4.60 -14.01 -7.61
CA VAL A 320 -3.21 -13.95 -8.11
C VAL A 320 -2.17 -14.22 -7.01
N PHE A 321 -2.46 -13.84 -5.76
CA PHE A 321 -1.59 -14.07 -4.59
C PHE A 321 -2.14 -15.14 -3.64
N GLY A 322 -2.79 -16.16 -4.20
CA GLY A 322 -3.48 -17.23 -3.48
C GLY A 322 -4.98 -16.97 -3.36
N GLU A 323 -5.73 -17.95 -2.86
CA GLU A 323 -7.19 -17.88 -2.84
C GLU A 323 -7.71 -16.72 -1.97
N ARG A 324 -8.50 -15.85 -2.58
CA ARG A 324 -9.26 -14.75 -1.98
C ARG A 324 -10.74 -14.87 -2.28
N VAL A 325 -11.08 -15.24 -3.50
CA VAL A 325 -12.43 -15.60 -3.92
C VAL A 325 -12.51 -17.12 -4.01
N ASP A 326 -13.17 -17.72 -3.02
CA ASP A 326 -13.66 -19.09 -3.09
C ASP A 326 -15.05 -19.07 -3.73
N MET A 327 -15.23 -19.78 -4.84
CA MET A 327 -16.54 -19.94 -5.51
C MET A 327 -17.39 -21.03 -4.86
N GLY A 328 -16.78 -21.95 -4.10
CA GLY A 328 -17.43 -23.05 -3.43
C GLY A 328 -18.27 -23.96 -4.35
N PRO A 329 -18.90 -24.99 -3.77
CA PRO A 329 -19.93 -25.77 -4.46
C PRO A 329 -21.29 -25.09 -4.36
N GLY A 330 -22.12 -25.26 -5.40
CA GLY A 330 -23.51 -24.80 -5.42
C GLY A 330 -23.75 -23.60 -6.33
N THR A 331 -24.98 -23.48 -6.80
CA THR A 331 -25.47 -22.34 -7.60
C THR A 331 -25.75 -21.13 -6.71
N SER A 332 -25.74 -19.91 -7.28
CA SER A 332 -26.09 -18.69 -6.54
C SER A 332 -27.46 -18.80 -5.85
N LYS A 333 -28.43 -19.49 -6.50
CA LYS A 333 -29.74 -19.78 -5.89
C LYS A 333 -29.63 -20.67 -4.64
N GLN A 334 -28.84 -21.74 -4.68
CA GLN A 334 -28.67 -22.62 -3.52
C GLN A 334 -27.98 -21.92 -2.34
N LEU A 335 -26.99 -21.07 -2.64
CA LEU A 335 -26.33 -20.25 -1.61
C LEU A 335 -27.32 -19.27 -0.95
N LEU A 336 -28.15 -18.61 -1.77
CA LEU A 336 -29.19 -17.70 -1.29
C LEU A 336 -30.26 -18.43 -0.48
N ASP A 337 -30.79 -19.54 -0.97
CA ASP A 337 -31.81 -20.34 -0.28
C ASP A 337 -31.30 -20.79 1.10
N SER A 338 -30.03 -21.21 1.19
CA SER A 338 -29.38 -21.56 2.45
C SER A 338 -29.26 -20.37 3.41
N ALA A 339 -28.90 -19.19 2.90
CA ALA A 339 -28.84 -17.96 3.70
C ALA A 339 -30.21 -17.52 4.21
N LEU A 340 -31.25 -17.62 3.39
CA LEU A 340 -32.63 -17.30 3.79
C LEU A 340 -33.13 -18.22 4.90
N ALA A 341 -32.82 -19.52 4.83
CA ALA A 341 -33.16 -20.47 5.90
C ALA A 341 -32.44 -20.11 7.22
N VAL A 342 -31.17 -19.73 7.17
CA VAL A 342 -30.40 -19.28 8.34
C VAL A 342 -30.94 -17.96 8.89
N ALA A 343 -31.28 -17.01 8.02
CA ALA A 343 -31.85 -15.73 8.40
C ALA A 343 -33.20 -15.87 9.11
N GLN A 344 -34.08 -16.76 8.63
CA GLN A 344 -35.40 -17.01 9.23
C GLN A 344 -35.31 -17.63 10.64
N ALA A 345 -34.19 -18.28 10.96
CA ALA A 345 -33.95 -18.91 12.26
C ALA A 345 -33.24 -17.98 13.26
N ALA A 346 -33.01 -16.71 12.93
CA ALA A 346 -32.27 -15.76 13.75
C ALA A 346 -33.09 -14.51 14.11
N ASP A 347 -32.69 -13.85 15.20
CA ASP A 347 -33.30 -12.61 15.69
C ASP A 347 -32.72 -11.38 14.99
N VAL A 348 -31.47 -11.49 14.51
CA VAL A 348 -30.76 -10.43 13.80
C VAL A 348 -29.81 -11.02 12.75
N ILE A 349 -29.69 -10.32 11.63
CA ILE A 349 -28.76 -10.66 10.54
C ILE A 349 -27.55 -9.72 10.60
N VAL A 350 -26.36 -10.31 10.58
CA VAL A 350 -25.10 -9.61 10.33
C VAL A 350 -24.62 -10.04 8.95
N ALA A 351 -24.77 -9.15 7.97
CA ALA A 351 -24.27 -9.36 6.61
C ALA A 351 -22.81 -8.90 6.49
N VAL A 352 -21.91 -9.81 6.15
CA VAL A 352 -20.47 -9.55 5.93
C VAL A 352 -20.18 -9.59 4.44
N LEU A 353 -20.32 -8.43 3.82
CA LEU A 353 -20.23 -8.21 2.38
C LEU A 353 -19.08 -7.26 2.05
N GLY A 354 -18.66 -7.22 0.79
CA GLY A 354 -17.67 -6.26 0.32
C GLY A 354 -16.72 -6.85 -0.72
N GLU A 355 -15.48 -6.40 -0.67
CA GLU A 355 -14.45 -6.69 -1.66
C GLU A 355 -13.54 -7.84 -1.21
N ALA A 356 -13.00 -8.58 -2.17
CA ALA A 356 -11.81 -9.39 -1.90
C ALA A 356 -10.60 -8.46 -1.68
N SER A 357 -9.59 -8.89 -0.93
CA SER A 357 -8.42 -8.06 -0.61
C SER A 357 -7.74 -7.52 -1.87
N GLU A 358 -7.60 -8.35 -2.91
CA GLU A 358 -6.96 -7.98 -4.19
C GLU A 358 -7.94 -7.39 -5.22
N PHE A 359 -9.14 -6.95 -4.81
CA PHE A 359 -9.92 -5.99 -5.59
C PHE A 359 -9.37 -4.55 -5.44
N THR A 360 -8.44 -4.36 -4.51
CA THR A 360 -7.70 -3.13 -4.26
C THR A 360 -6.20 -3.43 -4.26
N GLY A 361 -5.37 -2.40 -4.09
CA GLY A 361 -3.92 -2.49 -4.23
C GLY A 361 -3.45 -2.17 -5.64
N GLU A 362 -2.23 -2.58 -5.93
CA GLU A 362 -1.56 -2.31 -7.19
C GLU A 362 -2.16 -3.09 -8.36
N ALA A 363 -2.29 -2.42 -9.51
CA ALA A 363 -2.91 -2.91 -10.74
C ALA A 363 -4.37 -3.40 -10.58
N ALA A 364 -5.05 -3.02 -9.49
CA ALA A 364 -6.40 -3.46 -9.13
C ALA A 364 -7.44 -2.34 -9.27
N SER A 365 -7.42 -1.62 -10.39
CA SER A 365 -8.40 -0.55 -10.64
C SER A 365 -9.78 -1.12 -11.02
N ARG A 366 -10.86 -0.53 -10.50
CA ARG A 366 -12.24 -0.95 -10.76
C ARG A 366 -13.05 0.16 -11.43
N SER A 367 -13.66 -0.13 -12.57
CA SER A 367 -14.59 0.82 -13.23
C SER A 367 -15.95 0.91 -12.55
N ASP A 368 -16.35 -0.14 -11.85
CA ASP A 368 -17.54 -0.19 -10.99
C ASP A 368 -17.09 -0.35 -9.54
N ILE A 369 -17.39 0.65 -8.70
CA ILE A 369 -17.06 0.70 -7.27
C ILE A 369 -18.25 0.26 -6.38
N GLY A 370 -19.30 -0.28 -6.99
CA GLY A 370 -20.43 -0.88 -6.29
C GLY A 370 -20.06 -2.18 -5.59
N LEU A 371 -20.96 -2.61 -4.70
CA LEU A 371 -20.95 -3.96 -4.15
C LEU A 371 -21.13 -4.95 -5.31
N PRO A 372 -20.35 -6.06 -5.38
CA PRO A 372 -20.53 -7.04 -6.44
C PRO A 372 -21.97 -7.55 -6.52
N ALA A 373 -22.50 -7.67 -7.75
CA ALA A 373 -23.91 -7.99 -7.99
C ALA A 373 -24.36 -9.31 -7.31
N SER A 374 -23.47 -10.31 -7.21
CA SER A 374 -23.73 -11.57 -6.51
C SER A 374 -24.06 -11.38 -5.03
N GLN A 375 -23.51 -10.35 -4.39
CA GLN A 375 -23.74 -10.02 -2.98
C GLN A 375 -24.89 -9.02 -2.78
N GLN A 376 -25.25 -8.26 -3.82
CA GLN A 376 -26.33 -7.28 -3.77
C GLN A 376 -27.71 -7.90 -3.97
N ALA A 377 -27.79 -8.96 -4.78
CA ALA A 377 -29.01 -9.73 -5.04
C ALA A 377 -29.45 -10.51 -3.79
#